data_AF-I7GAF2-F1
#
_entry.id   AF-I7GAF2-F1
#
_cell.length_a   1.000
_cell.length_b   1.000
_cell.length_c   1.000
_cell.angle_alpha   90.00
_cell.angle_beta   90.00
_cell.angle_gamma   90.00
#
_symmetry.space_group_name_H-M   'P 1'
#
loop_
_entity.id
_entity.type
_entity.pdbx_description
1 polymer ?
#
loop_
_entity_poly.entity_id
_entity_poly.type
_entity_poly.pdbx_seq_one_letter_code
_entity_poly.pdbx_strand_id
1 'polypeptide(L)'
;MRFIVGRRGGQTGADAADETFTTLAGLLKRGNSYAHAASALILVCADEGEDERTARYAAVDAGAAIAQLTIEAVSRGLIAHPMAGFDVDGARAAFGVPDGVRPFAVVALGHLGDYATADEAIAERDSRPRERLALEQVAFTGRWGNPL
;
A
#
# COMPACT_ATOMS: atom_id res chain seq x y z
N MET A 1 -1.90 7.23 -13.39
CA MET A 1 -2.25 6.62 -12.08
C MET A 1 -3.63 7.08 -11.67
N ARG A 2 -4.39 6.22 -11.00
CA ARG A 2 -5.71 6.52 -10.44
C ARG A 2 -5.73 6.04 -9.00
N PHE A 3 -6.34 6.82 -8.10
CA PHE A 3 -6.34 6.52 -6.67
C PHE A 3 -7.75 6.53 -6.13
N ILE A 4 -8.10 5.54 -5.33
CA ILE A 4 -9.34 5.54 -4.54
C ILE A 4 -8.92 5.71 -3.07
N VAL A 5 -9.39 6.77 -2.43
CA VAL A 5 -8.93 7.17 -1.10
C VAL A 5 -10.09 7.07 -0.14
N GLY A 6 -9.99 6.17 0.84
CA GLY A 6 -10.91 6.10 1.96
C GLY A 6 -10.28 6.72 3.20
N ARG A 7 -10.99 7.64 3.88
CA ARG A 7 -10.56 8.22 5.15
C ARG A 7 -11.29 7.55 6.31
N ARG A 8 -10.57 7.15 7.37
CA ARG A 8 -11.18 6.44 8.51
C ARG A 8 -12.21 7.27 9.27
N GLY A 9 -12.15 8.60 9.20
CA GLY A 9 -13.03 9.47 9.98
C GLY A 9 -12.86 9.32 11.51
N GLY A 10 -13.72 10.01 12.25
CA GLY A 10 -14.01 9.81 13.67
C GLY A 10 -15.08 8.73 13.92
N GLN A 11 -15.34 8.44 15.20
CA GLN A 11 -16.20 7.33 15.62
C GLN A 11 -17.71 7.65 15.65
N THR A 12 -18.12 8.91 15.48
CA THR A 12 -19.54 9.34 15.60
C THR A 12 -19.86 10.58 14.74
N GLY A 13 -21.11 10.70 14.28
CA GLY A 13 -21.66 11.91 13.66
C GLY A 13 -21.21 12.17 12.22
N ALA A 14 -21.12 13.44 11.83
CA ALA A 14 -20.70 13.89 10.50
C ALA A 14 -19.25 13.50 10.13
N ASP A 15 -18.50 12.95 11.08
CA ASP A 15 -17.13 12.46 10.94
C ASP A 15 -17.06 10.93 10.80
N ALA A 16 -18.16 10.20 10.63
CA ALA A 16 -18.14 8.73 10.49
C ALA A 16 -17.17 8.24 9.40
N ALA A 17 -16.65 7.02 9.56
CA ALA A 17 -15.76 6.40 8.59
C ALA A 17 -16.35 6.41 7.18
N ASP A 18 -15.57 6.92 6.23
CA ASP A 18 -15.91 6.94 4.82
C ASP A 18 -16.26 5.50 4.38
N GLU A 19 -17.36 5.34 3.67
CA GLU A 19 -17.78 4.04 3.09
C GLU A 19 -16.65 3.42 2.27
N THR A 20 -15.85 4.26 1.61
CA THR A 20 -14.64 3.87 0.88
C THR A 20 -13.61 3.23 1.81
N PHE A 21 -13.38 3.81 3.00
CA PHE A 21 -12.45 3.25 3.98
C PHE A 21 -12.96 1.90 4.48
N THR A 22 -14.24 1.83 4.85
CA THR A 22 -14.87 0.60 5.36
C THR A 22 -14.77 -0.52 4.33
N THR A 23 -15.04 -0.21 3.06
CA THR A 23 -14.93 -1.14 1.94
C THR A 23 -13.49 -1.61 1.74
N LEU A 24 -12.53 -0.68 1.62
CA LEU A 24 -11.11 -1.02 1.46
C LEU A 24 -10.58 -1.86 2.62
N ALA A 25 -10.97 -1.52 3.84
CA ALA A 25 -10.61 -2.25 5.05
C ALA A 25 -11.15 -3.68 5.04
N GLY A 26 -12.39 -3.89 4.59
CA GLY A 26 -13.00 -5.22 4.45
C GLY A 26 -12.33 -6.10 3.38
N LEU A 27 -11.63 -5.50 2.42
CA LEU A 27 -10.92 -6.21 1.34
C LEU A 27 -9.49 -6.63 1.73
N LEU A 28 -9.00 -6.22 2.90
CA LEU A 28 -7.65 -6.57 3.35
C LEU A 28 -7.56 -8.05 3.74
N LYS A 29 -6.48 -8.72 3.35
CA LYS A 29 -6.20 -10.09 3.83
C LYS A 29 -5.80 -10.05 5.31
N ARG A 30 -6.02 -11.17 6.02
CA ARG A 30 -5.71 -11.31 7.46
C ARG A 30 -4.33 -10.81 7.88
N GLY A 31 -3.30 -11.01 7.06
CA GLY A 31 -1.93 -10.55 7.34
C GLY A 31 -1.77 -9.02 7.40
N ASN A 32 -2.76 -8.27 6.91
CA ASN A 32 -2.79 -6.82 6.81
C ASN A 32 -3.82 -6.15 7.76
N SER A 33 -4.30 -6.87 8.78
CA SER A 33 -5.28 -6.34 9.74
C SER A 33 -4.82 -5.08 10.50
N TYR A 34 -3.51 -4.88 10.67
CA TYR A 34 -2.95 -3.67 11.28
C TYR A 34 -3.39 -2.38 10.57
N ALA A 35 -3.71 -2.45 9.27
CA ALA A 35 -4.11 -1.29 8.49
C ALA A 35 -5.53 -0.79 8.80
N HIS A 36 -6.35 -1.53 9.56
CA HIS A 36 -7.63 -1.01 10.08
C HIS A 36 -7.44 0.22 10.99
N ALA A 37 -6.27 0.37 11.62
CA ALA A 37 -5.95 1.51 12.47
C ALA A 37 -5.52 2.77 11.68
N ALA A 38 -5.25 2.64 10.38
CA ALA A 38 -4.73 3.72 9.55
C ALA A 38 -5.68 4.93 9.51
N SER A 39 -5.15 6.13 9.27
CA SER A 39 -5.97 7.33 9.07
C SER A 39 -6.64 7.34 7.70
N ALA A 40 -6.00 6.73 6.70
CA ALA A 40 -6.54 6.51 5.36
C ALA A 40 -6.02 5.20 4.75
N LEU A 41 -6.82 4.65 3.83
CA LEU A 41 -6.44 3.57 2.92
C LEU A 41 -6.54 4.09 1.49
N ILE A 42 -5.51 3.83 0.69
CA ILE A 42 -5.42 4.33 -0.68
C ILE A 42 -5.22 3.15 -1.63
N LEU A 43 -6.22 2.83 -2.44
CA LEU A 43 -6.07 1.86 -3.52
C LEU A 43 -5.37 2.54 -4.71
N VAL A 44 -4.23 1.99 -5.11
CA VAL A 44 -3.44 2.46 -6.24
C VAL A 44 -3.77 1.63 -7.47
N CYS A 45 -4.29 2.29 -8.49
CA CYS A 45 -4.65 1.67 -9.77
C CYS A 45 -3.87 2.32 -10.93
N ALA A 46 -3.64 1.57 -12.00
CA ALA A 46 -3.14 2.12 -13.24
C ALA A 46 -3.89 1.57 -14.45
N ASP A 47 -3.97 2.38 -15.49
CA ASP A 47 -4.35 1.93 -16.83
C ASP A 47 -3.25 1.03 -17.36
N GLU A 48 -3.59 -0.18 -17.79
CA GLU A 48 -2.64 -1.09 -18.42
C GLU A 48 -2.42 -0.76 -19.90
N GLY A 49 -3.24 0.10 -20.50
CA GLY A 49 -3.12 0.45 -21.91
C GLY A 49 -3.52 -0.69 -22.84
N GLU A 50 -3.04 -0.63 -24.07
CA GLU A 50 -3.50 -1.48 -25.18
C GLU A 50 -2.71 -2.80 -25.31
N ASP A 51 -1.51 -2.88 -24.72
CA ASP A 51 -0.57 -3.98 -24.96
C ASP A 51 0.26 -4.36 -23.72
N GLU A 52 0.98 -5.49 -23.80
CA GLU A 52 1.82 -5.97 -22.69
C GLU A 52 2.94 -4.98 -22.30
N ARG A 53 3.40 -4.16 -23.24
CA ARG A 53 4.46 -3.18 -23.00
C ARG A 53 3.93 -2.07 -22.12
N THR A 54 2.78 -1.51 -22.45
CA THR A 54 2.09 -0.48 -21.68
C THR A 54 1.69 -1.00 -20.30
N ALA A 55 1.20 -2.24 -20.21
CA ALA A 55 0.89 -2.89 -18.93
C ALA A 55 2.13 -3.03 -18.02
N ARG A 56 3.29 -3.36 -18.60
CA ARG A 56 4.57 -3.42 -17.87
C ARG A 56 4.97 -2.05 -17.32
N TYR A 57 4.87 -0.99 -18.12
CA TYR A 57 5.17 0.37 -17.65
C TYR A 57 4.17 0.86 -16.61
N ALA A 58 2.90 0.49 -16.72
CA ALA A 58 1.89 0.81 -15.72
C ALA A 58 2.28 0.28 -14.32
N ALA A 59 2.85 -0.92 -14.23
CA ALA A 59 3.36 -1.48 -12.98
C ALA A 59 4.59 -0.72 -12.45
N VAL A 60 5.53 -0.35 -13.32
CA VAL A 60 6.71 0.46 -12.96
C VAL A 60 6.29 1.82 -12.42
N ASP A 61 5.37 2.49 -13.11
CA ASP A 61 4.85 3.80 -12.73
C ASP A 61 4.04 3.75 -11.43
N ALA A 62 3.27 2.68 -11.20
CA ALA A 62 2.58 2.47 -9.94
C ALA A 62 3.57 2.33 -8.77
N GLY A 63 4.65 1.58 -8.97
CA GLY A 63 5.74 1.47 -7.98
C GLY A 63 6.40 2.82 -7.69
N ALA A 64 6.72 3.59 -8.73
CA ALA A 64 7.29 4.93 -8.59
C ALA A 64 6.34 5.90 -7.86
N ALA A 65 5.05 5.88 -8.18
CA ALA A 65 4.05 6.69 -7.51
C ALA A 65 3.92 6.34 -6.02
N ILE A 66 3.91 5.05 -5.67
CA ILE A 66 3.91 4.58 -4.28
C ILE A 66 5.17 5.04 -3.53
N ALA A 67 6.34 4.97 -4.18
CA ALA A 67 7.59 5.43 -3.57
C ALA A 67 7.57 6.93 -3.28
N GLN A 68 7.11 7.76 -4.24
CA GLN A 68 6.98 9.20 -4.04
C GLN A 68 5.95 9.54 -2.94
N LEU A 69 4.80 8.85 -2.93
CA LEU A 69 3.81 8.99 -1.85
C LEU A 69 4.42 8.65 -0.48
N THR A 70 5.23 7.59 -0.41
CA THR A 70 5.87 7.15 0.83
C THR A 70 6.89 8.18 1.33
N ILE A 71 7.71 8.73 0.43
CA ILE A 71 8.69 9.78 0.77
C ILE A 71 7.97 11.02 1.30
N GLU A 72 6.90 11.45 0.63
CA GLU A 72 6.15 12.63 1.04
C GLU A 72 5.35 12.41 2.34
N ALA A 73 4.84 11.20 2.57
CA ALA A 73 4.21 10.86 3.85
C ALA A 73 5.22 11.01 5.00
N VAL A 74 6.40 10.41 4.85
CA VAL A 74 7.45 10.45 5.87
C VAL A 74 7.98 11.88 6.09
N SER A 75 8.10 12.68 5.03
CA SER A 75 8.51 14.09 5.14
C SER A 75 7.55 14.91 6.01
N ARG A 76 6.28 14.49 6.07
CA ARG A 76 5.21 15.09 6.89
C ARG A 76 5.02 14.43 8.26
N GLY A 77 5.91 13.50 8.66
CA GLY A 77 5.80 12.78 9.92
C GLY A 77 4.72 11.69 9.94
N LEU A 78 4.26 11.25 8.76
CA LEU A 78 3.33 10.14 8.60
C LEU A 78 4.08 8.84 8.28
N ILE A 79 3.41 7.72 8.54
CA ILE A 79 3.80 6.38 8.10
C ILE A 79 2.95 6.02 6.89
N ALA A 80 3.61 5.52 5.84
CA ALA A 80 2.98 4.90 4.68
C ALA A 80 3.43 3.45 4.56
N HIS A 81 2.47 2.54 4.44
CA HIS A 81 2.73 1.10 4.31
C HIS A 81 1.99 0.55 3.08
N PRO A 82 2.67 0.34 1.94
CA PRO A 82 2.07 -0.30 0.77
C PRO A 82 1.86 -1.80 0.99
N MET A 83 0.75 -2.33 0.49
CA MET A 83 0.34 -3.73 0.65
C MET A 83 -0.25 -4.27 -0.65
N ALA A 84 0.34 -5.35 -1.19
CA ALA A 84 -0.24 -6.08 -2.32
C ALA A 84 -1.24 -7.18 -1.89
N GLY A 85 -1.32 -7.48 -0.58
CA GLY A 85 -2.18 -8.52 -0.02
C GLY A 85 -3.60 -8.05 0.27
N PHE A 86 -4.44 -7.92 -0.76
CA PHE A 86 -5.86 -7.60 -0.65
C PHE A 86 -6.69 -8.40 -1.66
N ASP A 87 -8.01 -8.34 -1.57
CA ASP A 87 -8.94 -8.91 -2.55
C ASP A 87 -9.06 -7.98 -3.77
N VAL A 88 -8.32 -8.30 -4.83
CA VAL A 88 -8.27 -7.50 -6.06
C VAL A 88 -9.60 -7.55 -6.81
N ASP A 89 -10.22 -8.72 -6.91
CA ASP A 89 -11.49 -8.90 -7.64
C ASP A 89 -12.64 -8.24 -6.87
N GLY A 90 -12.64 -8.38 -5.54
CA GLY A 90 -13.56 -7.65 -4.66
C GLY A 90 -13.40 -6.13 -4.80
N ALA A 91 -12.16 -5.62 -4.86
CA ALA A 91 -11.92 -4.19 -5.10
C ALA A 91 -12.43 -3.72 -6.47
N ARG A 92 -12.25 -4.54 -7.52
CA ARG A 92 -12.79 -4.23 -8.85
C ARG A 92 -14.31 -4.10 -8.81
N ALA A 93 -14.98 -5.09 -8.22
CA ALA A 93 -16.43 -5.12 -8.11
C ALA A 93 -16.97 -3.96 -7.27
N ALA A 94 -16.39 -3.74 -6.08
CA ALA A 94 -16.88 -2.74 -5.13
C ALA A 94 -16.74 -1.29 -5.66
N PHE A 95 -15.68 -1.01 -6.42
CA PHE A 95 -15.42 0.34 -6.92
C PHE A 95 -15.69 0.52 -8.42
N GLY A 96 -16.26 -0.49 -9.09
CA GLY A 96 -16.54 -0.44 -10.53
C GLY A 96 -15.28 -0.16 -11.36
N VAL A 97 -14.14 -0.75 -10.98
CA VAL A 97 -12.88 -0.55 -11.70
C VAL A 97 -13.02 -1.18 -13.09
N PRO A 98 -12.90 -0.40 -14.18
CA PRO A 98 -13.15 -0.91 -15.52
C PRO A 98 -12.07 -1.91 -15.96
N ASP A 99 -12.42 -2.70 -16.98
CA ASP A 99 -11.48 -3.54 -17.70
C ASP A 99 -10.30 -2.69 -18.23
N GLY A 100 -9.10 -3.27 -18.23
CA GLY A 100 -7.87 -2.55 -18.60
C GLY A 100 -7.29 -1.67 -17.50
N VAL A 101 -7.99 -1.42 -16.38
CA VAL A 101 -7.40 -0.77 -15.20
C VAL A 101 -7.05 -1.82 -14.15
N ARG A 102 -5.81 -1.84 -13.67
CA ARG A 102 -5.34 -2.79 -12.65
C ARG A 102 -5.19 -2.14 -11.28
N PRO A 103 -5.82 -2.68 -10.23
CA PRO A 103 -5.47 -2.40 -8.84
C PRO A 103 -4.16 -3.10 -8.45
N PHE A 104 -3.17 -2.34 -7.98
CA PHE A 104 -1.83 -2.87 -7.67
C PHE A 104 -1.59 -3.07 -6.17
N ALA A 105 -2.00 -2.10 -5.35
CA ALA A 105 -1.72 -2.10 -3.93
C ALA A 105 -2.74 -1.24 -3.18
N VAL A 106 -2.92 -1.54 -1.89
CA VAL A 106 -3.51 -0.61 -0.93
C VAL A 106 -2.39 -0.04 -0.08
N VAL A 107 -2.33 1.27 0.07
CA VAL A 107 -1.38 1.95 0.97
C VAL A 107 -2.13 2.38 2.22
N ALA A 108 -1.68 1.90 3.38
CA ALA A 108 -2.11 2.42 4.67
C ALA A 108 -1.32 3.68 5.01
N LEU A 109 -2.01 4.76 5.34
CA LEU A 109 -1.42 6.05 5.68
C LEU A 109 -1.93 6.54 7.04
N GLY A 110 -1.03 6.96 7.93
CA GLY A 110 -1.42 7.49 9.24
C GLY A 110 -0.24 7.90 10.11
N HIS A 111 -0.51 8.23 11.36
CA HIS A 111 0.54 8.44 12.36
C HIS A 111 0.96 7.10 12.96
N LEU A 112 2.19 7.06 13.51
CA LEU A 112 2.63 5.92 14.29
C LEU A 112 1.67 5.70 15.47
N GLY A 113 1.17 4.48 15.61
CA GLY A 113 0.28 4.10 16.71
C GLY A 113 1.02 3.91 18.02
N ASP A 114 0.28 3.89 19.12
CA ASP A 114 0.82 3.55 20.44
C ASP A 114 0.98 2.03 20.57
N TYR A 115 2.23 1.57 20.62
CA TYR A 115 2.55 0.15 20.80
C TYR A 115 2.00 -0.44 22.09
N ALA A 116 1.73 0.37 23.13
CA ALA A 116 1.11 -0.12 24.37
C ALA A 116 -0.34 -0.60 24.17
N THR A 117 -0.98 -0.16 23.08
CA THR A 117 -2.36 -0.51 22.73
C THR A 117 -2.46 -1.40 21.49
N ALA A 118 -1.35 -1.64 20.82
CA ALA A 118 -1.29 -2.50 19.64
C ALA A 118 -1.38 -3.98 20.05
N ASP A 119 -1.83 -4.82 19.10
CA ASP A 119 -1.72 -6.27 19.25
C ASP A 119 -0.26 -6.67 19.45
N GLU A 120 0.01 -7.56 20.41
CA GLU A 120 1.37 -7.97 20.79
C GLU A 120 2.17 -8.51 19.59
N ALA A 121 1.52 -9.27 18.69
CA ALA A 121 2.19 -9.80 17.51
C ALA A 121 2.54 -8.69 16.49
N ILE A 122 1.76 -7.61 16.43
CA ILE A 122 2.09 -6.43 15.62
C ILE A 122 3.30 -5.71 16.22
N ALA A 123 3.27 -5.44 17.53
CA ALA A 123 4.35 -4.75 18.23
C ALA A 123 5.67 -5.53 18.17
N GLU A 124 5.63 -6.85 18.40
CA GLU A 124 6.79 -7.73 18.29
C GLU A 124 7.37 -7.67 16.87
N ARG A 125 6.52 -7.83 15.84
CA ARG A 125 6.95 -7.81 14.44
C ARG A 125 7.60 -6.48 14.06
N ASP A 126 7.04 -5.36 14.50
CA ASP A 126 7.53 -4.02 14.16
C ASP A 126 8.81 -3.65 14.93
N SER A 127 9.03 -4.27 16.10
CA SER A 127 10.27 -4.09 16.88
C SER A 127 11.50 -4.79 16.29
N ARG A 128 11.30 -5.73 15.34
CA ARG A 128 12.40 -6.51 14.77
C ARG A 128 13.37 -5.60 14.01
N PRO A 129 14.70 -5.80 14.16
CA PRO A 129 15.68 -5.01 13.45
C PRO A 129 15.46 -5.13 11.94
N ARG A 130 15.64 -4.01 11.24
CA ARG A 130 15.43 -3.99 9.80
C ARG A 130 16.64 -4.59 9.10
N GLU A 131 16.46 -5.78 8.53
CA GLU A 131 17.50 -6.44 7.74
C GLU A 131 17.35 -6.13 6.25
N ARG A 132 18.49 -5.99 5.57
CA ARG A 132 18.59 -5.85 4.12
C ARG A 132 19.68 -6.78 3.63
N LEU A 133 19.53 -7.27 2.40
CA LEU A 133 20.64 -7.94 1.73
C LEU A 133 21.83 -6.98 1.62
N ALA A 134 23.03 -7.54 1.67
CA ALA A 134 24.24 -6.77 1.45
C ALA A 134 24.29 -6.24 0.01
N LEU A 135 25.02 -5.15 -0.22
CA LEU A 135 25.03 -4.46 -1.53
C LEU A 135 25.50 -5.39 -2.65
N GLU A 136 26.51 -6.20 -2.38
CA GLU A 136 27.08 -7.21 -3.27
C GLU A 136 26.09 -8.31 -3.70
N GLN A 137 24.96 -8.43 -2.99
CA GLN A 137 23.90 -9.38 -3.34
C GLN A 137 22.84 -8.78 -4.27
N VAL A 138 22.82 -7.45 -4.44
CA VAL A 138 21.79 -6.74 -5.21
C VAL A 138 22.34 -5.83 -6.31
N ALA A 139 23.64 -5.49 -6.27
CA ALA A 139 24.31 -4.68 -7.28
C ALA A 139 25.40 -5.50 -7.98
N PHE A 140 25.29 -5.64 -9.30
CA PHE A 140 26.23 -6.40 -10.14
C PHE A 140 26.79 -5.53 -11.27
N THR A 141 28.01 -5.82 -11.73
CA THR A 141 28.66 -5.14 -12.85
C THR A 141 29.05 -6.12 -13.97
N GLY A 142 28.85 -5.70 -15.22
CA GLY A 142 29.15 -6.47 -16.44
C GLY A 142 28.19 -7.65 -16.70
N ARG A 143 28.06 -8.58 -15.75
CA ARG A 143 27.19 -9.77 -15.84
C ARG A 143 26.47 -10.06 -14.53
N TRP A 144 25.34 -10.75 -14.62
CA TRP A 144 24.58 -11.21 -13.45
C TRP A 144 25.44 -12.04 -12.49
N GLY A 145 25.34 -11.77 -11.19
CA GLY A 145 26.09 -12.48 -10.15
C GLY A 145 27.56 -12.08 -10.01
N ASN A 146 28.04 -11.06 -10.72
CA ASN A 146 29.35 -10.45 -10.50
C ASN A 146 29.18 -9.15 -9.68
N PRO A 147 29.41 -9.16 -8.36
CA PRO A 147 29.17 -8.00 -7.51
C PRO A 147 29.89 -6.74 -7.98
N LEU A 148 29.23 -5.58 -7.78
CA LEU A 148 29.83 -4.26 -7.97
C LEU A 148 31.00 -4.01 -7.02
#